data_AF-A0A382U3A1-F1
#
_entry.id   AF-A0A382U3A1-F1
#
_cell.length_a   1.000
_cell.length_b   1.000
_cell.length_c   1.000
_cell.angle_alpha   90.00
_cell.angle_beta   90.00
_cell.angle_gamma   90.00
#
_symmetry.space_group_name_H-M   'P 1'
#
loop_
_entity.id
_entity.type
_entity.pdbx_description
1 polymer ?
#
loop_
_entity_poly.entity_id
_entity_poly.type
_entity_poly.pdbx_seq_one_letter_code
_entity_poly.pdbx_strand_id
1 'polypeptide(L)'
;MKFLTYYNLYYKWKFRKPYSKKRKKFFLNLVKLIFLPFKYLLDSFFLPPIINLDSYSLKNNHLFKFTLDNLFQHFNSDKGSLATFQYMQASKRKKTKIKSMSYSGFYEKKFSKIRHNKLDILEIGNFYGNGIASFYFYFKESNLFAYDIFPDLLRFKSQRIKNKHTNFSSEKSIENNFFNNSQMFNIIIDDASHT
;
A
#
# COMPACT_ATOMS: atom_id res chain seq x y z
N MET A 1 3.50 3.55 -10.77
CA MET A 1 4.00 4.60 -9.86
C MET A 1 4.46 5.79 -10.67
N LYS A 2 4.03 6.98 -10.30
CA LYS A 2 4.41 8.27 -10.89
C LYS A 2 5.79 8.70 -10.40
N PHE A 3 6.47 9.54 -11.17
CA PHE A 3 7.79 10.07 -10.81
C PHE A 3 7.78 10.82 -9.46
N LEU A 4 6.76 11.63 -9.20
CA LEU A 4 6.64 12.38 -7.94
C LEU A 4 6.54 11.45 -6.72
N THR A 5 5.78 10.37 -6.84
CA THR A 5 5.67 9.33 -5.81
C THR A 5 7.02 8.65 -5.57
N TYR A 6 7.72 8.26 -6.64
CA TYR A 6 9.06 7.68 -6.55
C TYR A 6 10.06 8.63 -5.87
N TYR A 7 10.04 9.91 -6.23
CA TYR A 7 10.86 10.94 -5.61
C TYR A 7 10.56 11.06 -4.11
N ASN A 8 9.27 11.15 -3.75
CA ASN A 8 8.84 11.32 -2.37
C ASN A 8 9.27 10.15 -1.48
N LEU A 9 9.10 8.91 -1.96
CA LEU A 9 9.48 7.70 -1.21
C LEU A 9 10.99 7.56 -1.06
N TYR A 10 11.77 7.72 -2.14
CA TYR A 10 13.16 7.24 -2.16
C TYR A 10 14.24 8.33 -2.15
N TYR A 11 13.89 9.58 -2.49
CA TYR A 11 14.87 10.64 -2.73
C TYR A 11 14.61 11.93 -1.96
N LYS A 12 13.37 12.27 -1.60
CA LYS A 12 13.03 13.52 -0.89
C LYS A 12 13.94 13.79 0.31
N TRP A 13 14.14 12.79 1.18
CA TRP A 13 15.02 12.90 2.34
C TRP A 13 16.50 13.10 1.97
N LYS A 14 16.96 12.54 0.83
CA LYS A 14 18.35 12.69 0.35
C LYS A 14 18.67 14.11 -0.13
N PHE A 15 17.66 14.87 -0.58
CA PHE A 15 17.81 16.28 -0.93
C PHE A 15 17.75 17.20 0.30
N ARG A 16 17.10 16.74 1.37
CA ARG A 16 16.99 17.46 2.66
C ARG A 16 18.19 17.27 3.59
N LYS A 17 19.10 16.33 3.31
CA LYS A 17 20.29 16.10 4.14
C LYS A 17 21.10 17.39 4.34
N PRO A 18 21.43 17.75 5.60
CA PRO A 18 22.33 18.86 5.87
C PRO A 18 23.74 18.50 5.36
N TYR A 19 24.39 19.45 4.69
CA TYR A 19 25.76 19.31 4.20
C TYR A 19 26.57 20.48 4.78
N SER A 20 27.77 20.20 5.29
CA SER A 20 28.61 21.21 5.96
C SER A 20 29.05 22.36 5.04
N LYS A 21 29.16 22.13 3.73
CA LYS A 21 29.56 23.16 2.74
C LYS A 21 28.44 23.40 1.72
N LYS A 22 28.00 24.67 1.58
CA LYS A 22 26.93 25.09 0.65
C LYS A 22 27.22 24.74 -0.82
N ARG A 23 28.46 24.94 -1.28
CA ARG A 23 28.90 24.56 -2.64
C ARG A 23 28.82 23.04 -2.88
N LYS A 24 29.24 22.24 -1.90
CA LYS A 24 29.13 20.77 -1.94
C LYS A 24 27.68 20.31 -2.00
N LYS A 25 26.78 20.97 -1.24
CA LYS A 25 25.32 20.73 -1.30
C LYS A 25 24.77 20.96 -2.70
N PHE A 26 25.11 22.11 -3.31
CA PHE A 26 24.62 22.49 -4.63
C PHE A 26 25.03 21.47 -5.69
N PHE A 27 26.34 21.16 -5.80
CA PHE A 27 26.85 20.22 -6.79
C PHE A 27 26.25 18.82 -6.63
N LEU A 28 26.19 18.30 -5.40
CA LEU A 28 25.59 16.98 -5.14
C LEU A 28 24.11 16.93 -5.49
N ASN A 29 23.36 18.02 -5.27
CA ASN A 29 21.95 18.07 -5.64
C ASN A 29 21.75 18.17 -7.15
N LEU A 30 22.61 18.89 -7.88
CA LEU A 30 22.59 18.93 -9.35
C LEU A 30 22.83 17.54 -9.94
N VAL A 31 23.88 16.86 -9.47
CA VAL A 31 24.19 15.48 -9.87
C VAL A 31 23.00 14.55 -9.61
N LYS A 32 22.39 14.61 -8.41
CA LYS A 32 21.20 13.80 -8.11
C LYS A 32 20.03 14.10 -9.05
N LEU A 33 19.82 15.36 -9.42
CA LEU A 33 18.72 15.77 -10.29
C LEU A 33 18.90 15.19 -11.70
N ILE A 34 20.13 15.19 -12.22
CA ILE A 34 20.47 14.58 -13.51
C ILE A 34 20.25 13.06 -13.48
N PHE A 35 20.70 12.36 -12.43
CA PHE A 35 20.60 10.89 -12.36
C PHE A 35 19.21 10.35 -11.95
N LEU A 36 18.36 11.19 -11.36
CA LEU A 36 17.08 10.74 -10.80
C LEU A 36 16.10 10.21 -11.88
N PRO A 37 15.89 10.88 -13.02
CA PRO A 37 15.07 10.36 -14.12
C PRO A 37 15.55 8.98 -14.59
N PHE A 38 16.86 8.80 -14.79
CA PHE A 38 17.43 7.50 -15.21
C PHE A 38 17.17 6.41 -14.19
N LYS A 39 17.35 6.68 -12.89
CA LYS A 39 17.07 5.70 -11.83
C LYS A 39 15.59 5.35 -11.73
N TYR A 40 14.71 6.34 -11.92
CA TYR A 40 13.26 6.09 -11.98
C TYR A 40 12.90 5.21 -13.16
N LEU A 41 13.46 5.49 -14.35
CA LEU A 41 13.21 4.72 -15.56
C LEU A 41 13.67 3.27 -15.38
N LEU A 42 14.88 3.06 -14.86
CA LEU A 42 15.38 1.72 -14.52
C LEU A 42 14.48 1.00 -13.50
N ASP A 43 14.08 1.65 -12.41
CA ASP A 43 13.24 1.03 -11.38
C ASP A 43 11.83 0.69 -11.89
N SER A 44 11.34 1.44 -12.87
CA SER A 44 10.00 1.25 -13.44
C SER A 44 9.81 -0.12 -14.09
N PHE A 45 10.86 -0.70 -14.68
CA PHE A 45 10.84 -2.05 -15.25
C PHE A 45 10.65 -3.15 -14.20
N PHE A 46 11.05 -2.89 -12.95
CA PHE A 46 10.91 -3.84 -11.84
C PHE A 46 9.61 -3.65 -11.07
N LEU A 47 8.77 -2.67 -11.46
CA LEU A 47 7.52 -2.45 -10.78
C LEU A 47 6.57 -3.64 -11.01
N PRO A 48 5.93 -4.11 -9.94
CA PRO A 48 4.98 -5.20 -10.05
C PRO A 48 3.77 -4.75 -10.89
N PRO A 49 3.21 -5.66 -11.70
CA PRO A 49 2.09 -5.33 -12.57
C PRO A 49 0.83 -5.04 -11.76
N ILE A 50 -0.09 -4.31 -12.39
CA ILE A 50 -1.44 -4.13 -11.86
C ILE A 50 -2.22 -5.42 -12.10
N ILE A 51 -2.89 -5.91 -11.05
CA ILE A 51 -3.67 -7.15 -11.06
C ILE A 51 -5.15 -6.78 -10.86
N ASN A 52 -6.00 -7.30 -11.74
CA ASN A 52 -7.45 -7.25 -11.53
C ASN A 52 -7.86 -8.45 -10.67
N LEU A 53 -8.34 -8.20 -9.45
CA LEU A 53 -8.72 -9.24 -8.51
C LEU A 53 -10.01 -9.97 -8.90
N ASP A 54 -10.90 -9.35 -9.67
CA ASP A 54 -12.12 -10.00 -10.15
C ASP A 54 -11.74 -11.17 -11.05
N SER A 55 -10.89 -10.95 -12.05
CA SER A 55 -10.41 -12.01 -12.95
C SER A 55 -9.40 -12.95 -12.28
N TYR A 56 -8.54 -12.43 -11.41
CA TYR A 56 -7.59 -13.24 -10.64
C TYR A 56 -8.30 -14.24 -9.72
N SER A 57 -9.43 -13.83 -9.12
CA SER A 57 -10.21 -14.68 -8.21
C SER A 57 -10.90 -15.86 -8.90
N LEU A 58 -11.30 -15.72 -10.18
CA LEU A 58 -11.84 -16.82 -10.98
C LEU A 58 -10.82 -17.95 -11.16
N LYS A 59 -9.55 -17.59 -11.39
CA LYS A 59 -8.45 -18.56 -11.55
C LYS A 59 -7.94 -19.09 -10.21
N ASN A 60 -8.16 -18.36 -9.11
CA ASN A 60 -7.62 -18.67 -7.79
C ASN A 60 -8.73 -18.77 -6.72
N ASN A 61 -9.83 -19.45 -7.06
CA ASN A 61 -10.99 -19.58 -6.17
C ASN A 61 -10.66 -20.23 -4.81
N HIS A 62 -9.61 -21.07 -4.76
CA HIS A 62 -9.15 -21.68 -3.51
C HIS A 62 -8.74 -20.65 -2.43
N LEU A 63 -8.35 -19.43 -2.82
CA LEU A 63 -7.95 -18.37 -1.90
C LEU A 63 -9.09 -17.90 -1.00
N PHE A 64 -10.37 -18.05 -1.39
CA PHE A 64 -11.50 -17.73 -0.52
C PHE A 64 -11.63 -18.65 0.70
N LYS A 65 -10.92 -19.79 0.71
CA LYS A 65 -10.89 -20.73 1.83
C LYS A 65 -9.71 -20.48 2.77
N PHE A 66 -8.81 -19.57 2.43
CA PHE A 66 -7.61 -19.32 3.21
C PHE A 66 -7.95 -18.58 4.51
N THR A 67 -7.15 -18.85 5.54
CA THR A 67 -7.10 -18.00 6.73
C THR A 67 -6.51 -16.65 6.37
N LEU A 68 -6.75 -15.64 7.21
CA LEU A 68 -6.23 -14.31 6.94
C LEU A 68 -4.70 -14.26 6.97
N ASP A 69 -4.04 -15.09 7.79
CA ASP A 69 -2.57 -15.20 7.77
C ASP A 69 -2.06 -15.72 6.42
N ASN A 70 -2.68 -16.77 5.89
CA ASN A 70 -2.30 -17.34 4.60
C ASN A 70 -2.53 -16.31 3.48
N LEU A 71 -3.63 -15.54 3.54
CA LEU A 71 -3.89 -14.46 2.60
C LEU A 71 -2.84 -13.35 2.69
N PHE A 72 -2.46 -12.92 3.90
CA PHE A 72 -1.41 -11.92 4.07
C PHE A 72 -0.06 -12.41 3.55
N GLN A 73 0.31 -13.65 3.83
CA GLN A 73 1.54 -14.25 3.29
C GLN A 73 1.51 -14.37 1.76
N HIS A 74 0.37 -14.73 1.18
CA HIS A 74 0.18 -14.87 -0.27
C HIS A 74 0.35 -13.53 -0.99
N PHE A 75 -0.28 -12.48 -0.49
CA PHE A 75 -0.18 -11.12 -1.06
C PHE A 75 1.02 -10.32 -0.55
N ASN A 76 1.86 -10.89 0.31
CA ASN A 76 3.03 -10.24 0.90
C ASN A 76 2.69 -9.01 1.75
N SER A 77 1.62 -9.09 2.53
CA SER A 77 1.28 -8.11 3.57
C SER A 77 2.11 -8.38 4.82
N ASP A 78 2.68 -7.33 5.41
CA ASP A 78 3.43 -7.37 6.67
C ASP A 78 2.55 -7.60 7.91
N LYS A 79 1.23 -7.58 7.74
CA LYS A 79 0.26 -8.05 8.75
C LYS A 79 0.30 -9.55 8.97
N GLY A 80 0.87 -10.32 8.03
CA GLY A 80 1.03 -11.77 8.15
C GLY A 80 2.20 -12.17 9.06
N SER A 81 2.34 -13.47 9.30
CA SER A 81 3.47 -14.03 10.04
C SER A 81 4.80 -13.90 9.28
N LEU A 82 4.76 -13.97 7.95
CA LEU A 82 5.92 -13.87 7.06
C LEU A 82 5.66 -12.88 5.92
N ALA A 83 6.63 -12.02 5.64
CA ALA A 83 6.60 -11.10 4.50
C ALA A 83 8.00 -10.82 3.97
N THR A 84 8.10 -10.42 2.71
CA THR A 84 9.32 -9.86 2.11
C THR A 84 9.35 -8.35 2.29
N PHE A 85 10.55 -7.78 2.44
CA PHE A 85 10.70 -6.35 2.64
C PHE A 85 10.37 -5.56 1.37
N GLN A 86 9.18 -4.98 1.33
CA GLN A 86 8.60 -4.34 0.14
C GLN A 86 8.91 -2.84 -0.01
N TYR A 87 9.39 -2.20 1.06
CA TYR A 87 9.61 -0.75 1.13
C TYR A 87 10.86 -0.26 0.39
N MET A 88 11.66 -1.16 -0.19
CA MET A 88 12.77 -0.80 -1.06
C MET A 88 12.30 -0.43 -2.48
N GLN A 89 13.19 0.28 -3.19
CA GLN A 89 13.12 0.45 -4.65
C GLN A 89 12.91 -0.91 -5.31
N ALA A 90 12.08 -0.96 -6.34
CA ALA A 90 11.62 -2.20 -6.93
C ALA A 90 12.78 -3.07 -7.44
N SER A 91 13.78 -2.44 -8.07
CA SER A 91 15.03 -3.05 -8.55
C SER A 91 15.91 -3.63 -7.45
N LYS A 92 15.69 -3.27 -6.18
CA LYS A 92 16.51 -3.70 -5.03
C LYS A 92 15.81 -4.67 -4.09
N ARG A 93 14.58 -5.08 -4.42
CA ARG A 93 13.82 -5.98 -3.56
C ARG A 93 14.45 -7.36 -3.50
N LYS A 94 14.57 -7.87 -2.28
CA LYS A 94 14.94 -9.27 -2.03
C LYS A 94 13.66 -10.10 -1.92
N LYS A 95 13.68 -11.32 -2.45
CA LYS A 95 12.56 -12.28 -2.37
C LYS A 95 12.56 -13.10 -1.06
N THR A 96 13.53 -12.86 -0.18
CA THR A 96 13.66 -13.56 1.10
C THR A 96 12.52 -13.16 2.05
N LYS A 97 11.72 -14.14 2.48
CA LYS A 97 10.71 -13.93 3.51
C LYS A 97 11.39 -13.78 4.88
N ILE A 98 10.91 -12.84 5.67
CA ILE A 98 11.33 -12.59 7.05
C ILE A 98 10.10 -12.64 7.96
N LYS A 99 10.32 -12.91 9.26
CA LYS A 99 9.27 -12.80 10.27
C LYS A 99 8.74 -11.37 10.27
N SER A 100 7.41 -11.24 10.23
CA SER A 100 6.72 -9.96 10.14
C SER A 100 5.82 -9.73 11.36
N MET A 101 4.96 -8.71 11.32
CA MET A 101 4.25 -8.20 12.50
C MET A 101 3.27 -9.22 13.11
N SER A 102 2.83 -10.21 12.32
CA SER A 102 2.00 -11.33 12.78
C SER A 102 0.65 -10.88 13.39
N TYR A 103 0.06 -9.79 12.90
CA TYR A 103 -1.26 -9.31 13.35
C TYR A 103 -2.44 -10.15 12.87
N SER A 104 -2.21 -11.10 11.95
CA SER A 104 -3.23 -11.99 11.39
C SER A 104 -4.14 -12.62 12.45
N GLY A 105 -3.58 -13.10 13.57
CA GLY A 105 -4.37 -13.70 14.66
C GLY A 105 -5.32 -12.70 15.34
N PHE A 106 -4.90 -11.45 15.52
CA PHE A 106 -5.76 -10.39 16.06
C PHE A 106 -6.93 -10.10 15.12
N TYR A 107 -6.63 -9.93 13.82
CA TYR A 107 -7.65 -9.67 12.82
C TYR A 107 -8.62 -10.84 12.67
N GLU A 108 -8.15 -12.08 12.63
CA GLU A 108 -8.99 -13.27 12.51
C GLU A 108 -9.97 -13.38 13.70
N LYS A 109 -9.48 -13.12 14.93
CA LYS A 109 -10.32 -13.11 16.14
C LYS A 109 -11.44 -12.06 16.07
N LYS A 110 -11.18 -10.90 15.46
CA LYS A 110 -12.16 -9.81 15.34
C LYS A 110 -13.09 -9.98 14.15
N PHE A 111 -12.58 -10.43 13.01
CA PHE A 111 -13.29 -10.38 11.74
C PHE A 111 -13.98 -11.68 11.33
N SER A 112 -13.59 -12.83 11.89
CA SER A 112 -14.17 -14.14 11.55
C SER A 112 -15.70 -14.17 11.61
N LYS A 113 -16.29 -13.52 12.62
CA LYS A 113 -17.75 -13.47 12.81
C LYS A 113 -18.49 -12.58 11.80
N ILE A 114 -17.78 -11.66 11.16
CA ILE A 114 -18.38 -10.62 10.28
C ILE A 114 -17.88 -10.72 8.83
N ARG A 115 -17.02 -11.69 8.51
CA ARG A 115 -16.38 -11.82 7.19
C ARG A 115 -17.36 -12.06 6.02
N HIS A 116 -18.55 -12.56 6.33
CA HIS A 116 -19.62 -12.83 5.36
C HIS A 116 -20.63 -11.68 5.25
N ASN A 117 -20.47 -10.62 6.05
CA ASN A 117 -21.36 -9.47 5.99
C ASN A 117 -20.99 -8.58 4.78
N LYS A 118 -21.98 -7.82 4.32
CA LYS A 118 -21.77 -6.72 3.39
C LYS A 118 -21.31 -5.51 4.20
N LEU A 119 -20.03 -5.19 4.11
CA LEU A 119 -19.40 -4.11 4.86
C LEU A 119 -18.71 -3.15 3.89
N ASP A 120 -18.62 -1.89 4.29
CA ASP A 120 -17.70 -0.91 3.72
C ASP A 120 -16.48 -0.81 4.63
N ILE A 121 -15.31 -1.24 4.12
CA ILE A 121 -14.07 -1.38 4.88
C ILE A 121 -13.02 -0.43 4.33
N LEU A 122 -12.54 0.50 5.15
CA LEU A 122 -11.46 1.42 4.83
C LEU A 122 -10.14 0.90 5.40
N GLU A 123 -9.12 0.76 4.56
CA GLU A 123 -7.73 0.64 5.00
C GLU A 123 -6.99 1.91 4.58
N ILE A 124 -6.35 2.54 5.55
CA ILE A 124 -5.52 3.74 5.41
C ILE A 124 -4.05 3.30 5.35
N GLY A 125 -3.29 3.83 4.40
CA GLY A 125 -1.86 3.49 4.28
C GLY A 125 -1.62 2.16 3.55
N ASN A 126 -2.22 1.99 2.38
CA ASN A 126 -2.21 0.71 1.67
C ASN A 126 -0.89 0.41 0.95
N PHE A 127 -0.08 1.42 0.64
CA PHE A 127 1.13 1.30 -0.18
C PHE A 127 0.84 0.56 -1.50
N TYR A 128 1.34 -0.67 -1.67
CA TYR A 128 1.07 -1.49 -2.86
C TYR A 128 -0.31 -2.16 -2.86
N GLY A 129 -1.06 -2.14 -1.76
CA GLY A 129 -2.39 -2.73 -1.63
C GLY A 129 -2.42 -4.19 -1.21
N ASN A 130 -1.34 -4.71 -0.63
CA ASN A 130 -1.25 -6.12 -0.27
C ASN A 130 -2.28 -6.50 0.83
N GLY A 131 -2.51 -5.60 1.80
CA GLY A 131 -3.55 -5.75 2.82
C GLY A 131 -4.95 -5.81 2.20
N ILE A 132 -5.34 -4.78 1.43
CA ILE A 132 -6.58 -4.78 0.64
C ILE A 132 -6.77 -6.04 -0.21
N ALA A 133 -5.73 -6.55 -0.87
CA ALA A 133 -5.85 -7.77 -1.67
C ALA A 133 -6.18 -8.99 -0.80
N SER A 134 -5.59 -9.11 0.38
CA SER A 134 -5.97 -10.13 1.35
C SER A 134 -7.41 -9.95 1.83
N PHE A 135 -7.82 -8.71 2.15
CA PHE A 135 -9.19 -8.42 2.56
C PHE A 135 -10.23 -8.67 1.45
N TYR A 136 -9.86 -8.55 0.17
CA TYR A 136 -10.74 -8.86 -0.96
C TYR A 136 -11.19 -10.32 -0.95
N PHE A 137 -10.27 -11.24 -0.63
CA PHE A 137 -10.57 -12.67 -0.52
C PHE A 137 -11.22 -13.03 0.81
N TYR A 138 -10.87 -12.32 1.89
CA TYR A 138 -11.43 -12.59 3.21
C TYR A 138 -12.88 -12.12 3.34
N PHE A 139 -13.18 -10.89 2.87
CA PHE A 139 -14.49 -10.26 2.89
C PHE A 139 -15.14 -10.30 1.50
N LYS A 140 -15.69 -11.47 1.13
CA LYS A 140 -16.18 -11.75 -0.22
C LYS A 140 -17.29 -10.79 -0.70
N GLU A 141 -18.14 -10.33 0.22
CA GLU A 141 -19.34 -9.54 -0.05
C GLU A 141 -19.14 -8.02 0.18
N SER A 142 -17.97 -7.60 0.66
CA SER A 142 -17.74 -6.23 1.14
C SER A 142 -17.12 -5.31 0.09
N ASN A 143 -17.36 -3.99 0.20
CA ASN A 143 -16.60 -2.99 -0.53
C ASN A 143 -15.35 -2.60 0.27
N LEU A 144 -14.26 -2.38 -0.45
CA LEU A 144 -12.96 -2.07 0.10
C LEU A 144 -12.49 -0.71 -0.39
N PHE A 145 -12.01 0.11 0.53
CA PHE A 145 -11.55 1.46 0.27
C PHE A 145 -10.08 1.56 0.66
N ALA A 146 -9.24 1.85 -0.34
CA ALA A 146 -7.79 1.95 -0.22
C ALA A 146 -7.39 3.42 -0.30
N TYR A 147 -7.25 4.08 0.85
CA TYR A 147 -6.95 5.51 0.89
C TYR A 147 -5.50 5.73 1.33
N ASP A 148 -4.74 6.41 0.48
CA ASP A 148 -3.30 6.61 0.68
C ASP A 148 -2.89 8.00 0.18
N ILE A 149 -1.77 8.52 0.69
CA ILE A 149 -1.16 9.74 0.17
C ILE A 149 -0.56 9.51 -1.23
N PHE A 150 -0.24 8.26 -1.58
CA PHE A 150 0.28 7.80 -2.87
C PHE A 150 -0.62 6.74 -3.53
N PRO A 151 -1.85 7.09 -3.93
CA PRO A 151 -2.82 6.11 -4.46
C PRO A 151 -2.35 5.46 -5.78
N ASP A 152 -1.41 6.05 -6.50
CA ASP A 152 -0.85 5.49 -7.75
C ASP A 152 0.08 4.28 -7.54
N LEU A 153 0.34 3.91 -6.28
CA LEU A 153 1.05 2.69 -5.90
C LEU A 153 0.15 1.46 -5.87
N LEU A 154 -1.16 1.63 -5.69
CA LEU A 154 -2.09 0.52 -5.55
C LEU A 154 -2.02 -0.38 -6.79
N ARG A 155 -1.61 -1.63 -6.61
CA ARG A 155 -1.48 -2.58 -7.73
C ARG A 155 -2.72 -3.44 -7.95
N PHE A 156 -3.69 -3.41 -7.04
CA PHE A 156 -4.86 -4.26 -7.11
C PHE A 156 -6.09 -3.44 -7.49
N LYS A 157 -6.82 -3.90 -8.50
CA LYS A 157 -8.07 -3.30 -8.96
C LYS A 157 -9.18 -4.33 -8.89
N SER A 158 -10.39 -3.88 -8.57
CA SER A 158 -11.61 -4.67 -8.60
C SER A 158 -12.79 -3.71 -8.64
N GLN A 159 -13.95 -4.19 -9.11
CA GLN A 159 -15.22 -3.46 -8.97
C GLN A 159 -15.52 -3.10 -7.50
N ARG A 160 -15.12 -3.95 -6.55
CA ARG A 160 -15.31 -3.76 -5.10
C ARG A 160 -14.20 -2.96 -4.41
N ILE A 161 -13.14 -2.56 -5.13
CA ILE A 161 -12.04 -1.76 -4.55
C ILE A 161 -12.10 -0.33 -5.07
N LYS A 162 -12.24 0.63 -4.15
CA LYS A 162 -12.16 2.08 -4.42
C LYS A 162 -10.82 2.62 -3.92
N ASN A 163 -10.12 3.34 -4.78
CA ASN A 163 -8.82 3.93 -4.47
C ASN A 163 -8.92 5.45 -4.50
N LYS A 164 -8.41 6.14 -3.47
CA LYS A 164 -8.48 7.60 -3.38
C LYS A 164 -7.24 8.19 -2.74
N HIS A 165 -6.82 9.35 -3.22
CA HIS A 165 -5.82 10.16 -2.53
C HIS A 165 -6.41 10.75 -1.25
N THR A 166 -5.78 10.50 -0.10
CA THR A 166 -6.12 11.18 1.16
C THR A 166 -4.87 11.43 1.97
N ASN A 167 -4.69 12.65 2.46
CA ASN A 167 -3.68 12.99 3.44
C ASN A 167 -4.31 13.04 4.84
N PHE A 168 -4.20 11.96 5.60
CA PHE A 168 -4.78 11.87 6.94
C PHE A 168 -4.10 12.74 8.01
N SER A 169 -2.97 13.39 7.68
CA SER A 169 -2.38 14.43 8.53
C SER A 169 -2.96 15.84 8.24
N SER A 170 -3.91 15.97 7.32
CA SER A 170 -4.53 17.23 6.95
C SER A 170 -6.04 17.16 7.15
N GLU A 171 -6.54 17.90 8.12
CA GLU A 171 -7.98 18.05 8.41
C GLU A 171 -8.77 18.39 7.14
N LYS A 172 -8.33 19.39 6.38
CA LYS A 172 -8.94 19.75 5.09
C LYS A 172 -9.00 18.58 4.09
N SER A 173 -8.00 17.70 4.06
CA SER A 173 -8.04 16.52 3.18
C SER A 173 -9.06 15.49 3.68
N ILE A 174 -9.23 15.36 4.99
CA ILE A 174 -10.23 14.47 5.60
C ILE A 174 -11.64 15.03 5.34
N GLU A 175 -11.88 16.31 5.61
CA GLU A 175 -13.13 17.03 5.32
C GLU A 175 -13.60 16.80 3.88
N ASN A 176 -12.73 17.08 2.91
CA ASN A 176 -13.04 16.92 1.50
C ASN A 176 -13.32 15.47 1.09
N ASN A 177 -12.73 14.49 1.79
CA ASN A 177 -12.81 13.09 1.38
C ASN A 177 -13.92 12.31 2.06
N PHE A 178 -14.33 12.71 3.25
CA PHE A 178 -15.28 11.97 4.10
C PHE A 178 -16.56 12.75 4.35
N PHE A 179 -16.45 13.99 4.81
CA PHE A 179 -17.60 14.76 5.28
C PHE A 179 -18.47 15.26 4.12
N ASN A 180 -17.85 15.74 3.04
CA ASN A 180 -18.58 16.21 1.86
C ASN A 180 -19.26 15.09 1.05
N ASN A 181 -18.85 13.83 1.27
CA ASN A 181 -19.35 12.67 0.52
C ASN A 181 -20.28 11.77 1.34
N SER A 182 -20.55 12.10 2.61
CA SER A 182 -21.37 11.28 3.55
C SER A 182 -21.01 9.79 3.59
N GLN A 183 -19.74 9.44 3.30
CA GLN A 183 -19.29 8.05 3.25
C GLN A 183 -19.06 7.54 4.68
N MET A 184 -19.82 6.53 5.08
CA MET A 184 -19.62 5.81 6.35
C MET A 184 -18.89 4.49 6.10
N PHE A 185 -18.11 4.04 7.10
CA PHE A 185 -17.43 2.75 7.06
C PHE A 185 -17.80 1.92 8.27
N ASN A 186 -17.99 0.62 8.07
CA ASN A 186 -18.20 -0.31 9.17
C ASN A 186 -16.89 -0.63 9.89
N ILE A 187 -15.78 -0.62 9.15
CA ILE A 187 -14.44 -0.91 9.65
C ILE A 187 -13.47 0.12 9.09
N ILE A 188 -12.64 0.68 9.97
CA ILE A 188 -11.50 1.53 9.59
C ILE A 188 -10.25 0.88 10.16
N ILE A 189 -9.26 0.64 9.31
CA ILE A 189 -7.94 0.12 9.65
C ILE A 189 -6.94 1.21 9.34
N ASP A 190 -6.28 1.74 10.37
CA ASP A 190 -5.15 2.65 10.19
C ASP A 190 -3.84 1.87 10.21
N ASP A 191 -3.19 1.81 9.05
CA ASP A 191 -1.87 1.22 8.83
C ASP A 191 -0.92 2.23 8.18
N ALA A 192 -1.18 3.52 8.38
CA ALA A 192 -0.33 4.59 7.88
C ALA A 192 1.02 4.65 8.60
N SER A 193 1.91 5.48 8.07
CA SER A 193 3.14 5.86 8.78
C SER A 193 2.77 6.67 10.03
N HIS A 194 3.06 6.15 11.22
CA HIS A 194 2.83 6.82 12.51
C HIS A 194 4.08 7.59 13.02
N THR A 195 4.83 8.21 12.09
CA THR A 195 6.13 8.86 12.36
C THR A 195 6.09 10.36 12.14
#